data_AF-B5Y3W2-F1
#
_entry.id   AF-B5Y3W2-F1
#
_cell.length_a   1.000
_cell.length_b   1.000
_cell.length_c   1.000
_cell.angle_alpha   90.00
_cell.angle_beta   90.00
_cell.angle_gamma   90.00
#
_symmetry.space_group_name_H-M   'P 1'
#
loop_
_entity.id
_entity.type
_entity.pdbx_description
1 polymer ?
#
loop_
_entity_poly.entity_id
_entity_poly.type
_entity_poly.pdbx_seq_one_letter_code
_entity_poly.pdbx_strand_id
1 'polypeptide(L)'
;MHMRPSPKANRCVSNSRSTSPQTAHAHPLALLTNMVQGIETISFPTNAAGMAINRRSPRADRSSTRTSLQRDAASSSSSSAAGNRRFLPVTSAYLRYQTMHTFVVSQPMSAAVLLLLVVAALDGFYESVRVRHPYNFAHGLSPASGLSKLPSSSLRRTATTGANGSELPTPLLAKHSTTATTAANDTASIPTADNAPPTTRVQSAFADNSVSDNPSCLGKEHLVQILIAAGKTPEEAEAQCPTLPLWQEVVDLYGDAPIILGQERCQAYREAVRNQFEDAPPLHNIRVDGLFNVGTNALAQNNLLNLEHGRYFQPNLSLDDPDYAEKLGVLLFVGWGKHSMIKYKPTNARLQLPVVLVRDPYRWMKSMCKTPYRAVFDQQPNHCPNLVPTEDEQLASGNLTTYKVSVTQNAHSTVTDEFDSLADYWSEWNRMYRDVEFPRLIVRFEDTIFHAEAVMDAIARCAGVERAKPYRYYVEQAKSHGLSSNFVTALAKYGTSQGRFDGMTPADLAYARTHLDPALMNTFGYQYQGRYTAPQVSLAKES
;
A
#
# COMPACT_ATOMS: atom_id res chain seq x y z
N MET A 1 -3.00 60.44 -37.91
CA MET A 1 -4.26 60.21 -37.18
C MET A 1 -3.94 60.03 -35.70
N HIS A 2 -4.29 60.98 -34.82
CA HIS A 2 -4.38 60.76 -33.38
C HIS A 2 -5.35 61.79 -32.79
N MET A 3 -6.35 61.33 -32.04
CA MET A 3 -7.30 62.20 -31.32
C MET A 3 -7.07 62.18 -29.81
N ARG A 4 -7.46 63.30 -29.21
CA ARG A 4 -7.19 63.81 -27.86
C ARG A 4 -7.72 62.91 -26.72
N PRO A 5 -7.11 63.00 -25.51
CA PRO A 5 -7.71 62.51 -24.26
C PRO A 5 -8.32 63.64 -23.40
N SER A 6 -9.35 63.33 -22.61
CA SER A 6 -9.87 64.11 -21.45
C SER A 6 -11.10 63.42 -20.83
N PRO A 7 -11.52 63.72 -19.57
CA PRO A 7 -10.80 64.38 -18.47
C PRO A 7 -10.94 63.67 -17.09
N LYS A 8 -10.41 64.31 -16.04
CA LYS A 8 -10.39 63.89 -14.62
C LYS A 8 -11.72 64.21 -13.87
N ALA A 9 -12.07 63.40 -12.86
CA ALA A 9 -12.74 63.74 -11.58
C ALA A 9 -13.21 62.41 -10.91
N ASN A 10 -13.38 62.23 -9.59
CA ASN A 10 -13.42 63.18 -8.48
C ASN A 10 -12.89 62.57 -7.16
N ARG A 11 -12.63 63.42 -6.17
CA ARG A 11 -12.13 63.08 -4.82
C ARG A 11 -13.28 63.22 -3.81
N CYS A 12 -13.51 62.25 -2.94
CA CYS A 12 -14.38 62.41 -1.75
C CYS A 12 -13.67 61.91 -0.49
N VAL A 13 -13.80 62.68 0.58
CA VAL A 13 -13.27 62.41 1.92
C VAL A 13 -14.46 62.40 2.88
N SER A 14 -14.54 61.41 3.77
CA SER A 14 -15.32 61.53 4.99
C SER A 14 -14.67 60.76 6.14
N ASN A 15 -14.50 61.47 7.26
CA ASN A 15 -14.08 60.92 8.55
C ASN A 15 -15.34 60.62 9.37
N SER A 16 -15.36 59.54 10.15
CA SER A 16 -16.20 59.46 11.34
C SER A 16 -15.57 58.59 12.44
N ARG A 17 -15.45 59.15 13.65
CA ARG A 17 -15.08 58.44 14.87
C ARG A 17 -16.35 57.90 15.55
N SER A 18 -16.26 56.72 16.16
CA SER A 18 -17.17 56.22 17.21
C SER A 18 -16.48 55.06 17.93
N THR A 19 -15.74 55.31 19.01
CA THR A 19 -16.17 55.05 20.41
C THR A 19 -16.59 53.61 20.73
N SER A 20 -15.78 52.95 21.58
CA SER A 20 -16.06 51.66 22.21
C SER A 20 -17.22 51.71 23.20
N PRO A 21 -17.70 50.53 23.64
CA PRO A 21 -17.70 50.29 25.08
C PRO A 21 -16.98 48.99 25.48
N GLN A 22 -16.49 48.98 26.72
CA GLN A 22 -15.95 47.80 27.39
C GLN A 22 -17.09 46.97 28.00
N THR A 23 -17.00 45.64 27.96
CA THR A 23 -17.60 44.75 28.96
C THR A 23 -16.62 43.64 29.29
N ALA A 24 -16.36 43.47 30.59
CA ALA A 24 -15.47 42.43 31.10
C ALA A 24 -16.28 41.17 31.45
N HIS A 25 -15.71 40.00 31.14
CA HIS A 25 -16.08 38.75 31.80
C HIS A 25 -14.83 38.05 32.29
N ALA A 26 -14.77 37.82 33.61
CA ALA A 26 -13.75 37.03 34.27
C ALA A 26 -14.32 35.63 34.56
N HIS A 27 -13.50 34.59 34.41
CA HIS A 27 -13.61 33.32 35.14
C HIS A 27 -12.24 32.58 35.10
N PRO A 28 -11.98 31.60 35.99
CA PRO A 28 -10.69 31.56 36.68
C PRO A 28 -9.67 30.55 36.13
N LEU A 29 -8.39 30.84 36.41
CA LEU A 29 -7.30 29.88 36.38
C LEU A 29 -7.49 28.82 37.47
N ALA A 30 -7.59 27.55 37.08
CA ALA A 30 -7.47 26.40 37.97
C ALA A 30 -6.02 25.87 37.96
N LEU A 31 -5.56 25.40 39.12
CA LEU A 31 -4.22 24.84 39.29
C LEU A 31 -4.06 23.53 38.50
N LEU A 32 -2.86 23.29 37.95
CA LEU A 32 -2.35 21.94 37.76
C LEU A 32 -0.94 21.84 38.32
N THR A 33 -0.81 21.01 39.35
CA THR A 33 0.39 20.79 40.15
C THR A 33 1.23 19.65 39.59
N ASN A 34 2.54 19.72 39.84
CA ASN A 34 3.57 18.70 39.62
C ASN A 34 3.11 17.22 39.58
N MET A 35 3.48 16.51 38.51
CA MET A 35 3.69 15.06 38.52
C MET A 35 4.96 14.71 37.73
N VAL A 36 6.11 14.64 38.41
CA VAL A 36 7.35 14.03 37.90
C VAL A 36 8.06 13.32 39.05
N GLN A 37 7.95 12.00 39.12
CA GLN A 37 8.94 11.07 39.70
C GLN A 37 8.48 9.61 39.49
N GLY A 38 9.42 8.68 39.33
CA GLY A 38 9.13 7.25 39.22
C GLY A 38 9.83 6.50 38.09
N ILE A 39 11.17 6.60 37.98
CA ILE A 39 11.96 5.62 37.23
C ILE A 39 12.60 4.67 38.24
N GLU A 40 12.03 3.48 38.40
CA GLU A 40 12.67 2.40 39.14
C GLU A 40 13.58 1.58 38.22
N THR A 41 14.85 1.47 38.59
CA THR A 41 15.82 0.61 37.92
C THR A 41 15.68 -0.82 38.38
N ILE A 42 15.03 -1.68 37.59
CA ILE A 42 15.00 -3.13 37.84
C ILE A 42 16.34 -3.73 37.40
N SER A 43 17.10 -4.25 38.37
CA SER A 43 18.32 -5.03 38.13
C SER A 43 17.98 -6.52 38.04
N PHE A 44 18.41 -7.19 36.96
CA PHE A 44 18.26 -8.65 36.85
C PHE A 44 19.56 -9.37 37.26
N PRO A 45 19.49 -10.43 38.10
CA PRO A 45 20.67 -11.19 38.49
C PRO A 45 21.14 -12.13 37.36
N THR A 46 22.42 -12.06 37.01
CA THR A 46 23.08 -12.98 36.10
C THR A 46 23.41 -14.31 36.81
N ASN A 47 22.64 -15.36 36.54
CA ASN A 47 23.01 -16.72 36.92
C ASN A 47 23.56 -17.48 35.70
N ALA A 48 24.86 -17.75 35.72
CA ALA A 48 25.56 -18.53 34.70
C ALA A 48 25.75 -19.98 35.17
N ALA A 49 24.96 -20.88 34.58
CA ALA A 49 25.23 -22.32 34.50
C ALA A 49 24.62 -22.80 33.18
N GLY A 50 25.26 -23.60 32.34
CA GLY A 50 26.42 -24.45 32.61
C GLY A 50 26.08 -25.88 32.19
N MET A 51 25.82 -26.12 30.91
CA MET A 51 25.54 -27.46 30.40
C MET A 51 26.07 -27.64 28.97
N ALA A 52 27.13 -28.44 28.84
CA ALA A 52 27.64 -28.88 27.55
C ALA A 52 26.79 -30.05 27.03
N ILE A 53 26.31 -29.98 25.78
CA ILE A 53 25.67 -31.11 25.12
C ILE A 53 26.44 -31.49 23.86
N ASN A 54 26.89 -32.74 23.87
CA ASN A 54 27.70 -33.39 22.86
C ASN A 54 26.82 -33.77 21.65
N ARG A 55 27.11 -33.27 20.44
CA ARG A 55 26.42 -33.69 19.20
C ARG A 55 27.38 -34.44 18.27
N ARG A 56 27.32 -35.78 18.33
CA ARG A 56 27.73 -36.65 17.22
C ARG A 56 26.57 -36.74 16.22
N SER A 57 26.82 -36.41 14.95
CA SER A 57 25.94 -36.76 13.84
C SER A 57 26.58 -37.87 13.01
N PRO A 58 25.91 -39.01 12.77
CA PRO A 58 26.34 -39.96 11.75
C PRO A 58 25.84 -39.54 10.37
N ARG A 59 26.69 -39.74 9.35
CA ARG A 59 26.29 -39.77 7.93
C ARG A 59 25.26 -40.88 7.71
N ALA A 60 24.37 -40.67 6.74
CA ALA A 60 23.67 -41.75 6.05
C ALA A 60 23.71 -41.47 4.54
N ASP A 61 24.49 -42.27 3.81
CA ASP A 61 24.47 -42.27 2.35
C ASP A 61 23.14 -42.86 1.84
N ARG A 62 22.61 -42.29 0.75
CA ARG A 62 21.60 -42.94 -0.09
C ARG A 62 21.98 -42.80 -1.56
N SER A 63 22.66 -43.82 -2.07
CA SER A 63 22.76 -44.10 -3.50
C SER A 63 21.41 -44.61 -4.01
N SER A 64 20.82 -43.91 -4.98
CA SER A 64 19.64 -44.39 -5.71
C SER A 64 20.06 -44.84 -7.11
N THR A 65 20.07 -46.14 -7.34
CA THR A 65 20.26 -46.73 -8.67
C THR A 65 19.11 -46.35 -9.60
N ARG A 66 19.42 -46.03 -10.86
CA ARG A 66 18.46 -45.64 -11.90
C ARG A 66 18.48 -46.67 -13.01
N THR A 67 17.53 -47.59 -13.02
CA THR A 67 17.36 -48.60 -14.08
C THR A 67 16.41 -48.10 -15.14
N SER A 68 16.93 -47.84 -16.34
CA SER A 68 16.15 -47.60 -17.56
C SER A 68 15.81 -48.91 -18.25
N LEU A 69 14.56 -49.08 -18.68
CA LEU A 69 14.16 -50.15 -19.59
C LEU A 69 13.27 -49.58 -20.71
N GLN A 70 13.80 -49.61 -21.94
CA GLN A 70 13.02 -49.50 -23.17
C GLN A 70 12.18 -50.77 -23.37
N ARG A 71 11.04 -50.63 -24.07
CA ARG A 71 10.54 -51.65 -25.01
C ARG A 71 9.50 -51.04 -25.97
N ASP A 72 9.96 -50.85 -27.20
CA ASP A 72 9.42 -51.38 -28.46
C ASP A 72 7.90 -51.35 -28.72
N ALA A 73 7.58 -50.82 -29.90
CA ALA A 73 6.27 -50.92 -30.53
C ALA A 73 6.07 -52.27 -31.24
N ALA A 74 4.82 -52.72 -31.32
CA ALA A 74 4.38 -53.73 -32.29
C ALA A 74 2.98 -53.42 -32.80
N SER A 75 2.78 -53.59 -34.09
CA SER A 75 1.52 -53.38 -34.81
C SER A 75 0.64 -54.63 -34.85
N SER A 76 -0.67 -54.45 -34.93
CA SER A 76 -1.56 -55.38 -35.64
C SER A 76 -2.86 -54.71 -36.06
N SER A 77 -3.48 -55.26 -37.11
CA SER A 77 -4.61 -54.69 -37.84
C SER A 77 -5.85 -55.60 -37.78
N SER A 78 -7.02 -55.03 -38.12
CA SER A 78 -7.99 -55.56 -39.11
C SER A 78 -9.48 -55.51 -38.68
N SER A 79 -10.34 -55.04 -39.62
CA SER A 79 -11.73 -55.50 -39.97
C SER A 79 -12.80 -55.79 -38.89
N SER A 80 -14.12 -55.66 -39.13
CA SER A 80 -14.96 -55.10 -40.21
C SER A 80 -16.46 -55.18 -39.82
N ALA A 81 -17.32 -54.34 -40.43
CA ALA A 81 -18.79 -54.48 -40.70
C ALA A 81 -19.46 -53.09 -40.67
N ALA A 82 -20.00 -52.51 -41.76
CA ALA A 82 -21.07 -52.92 -42.67
C ALA A 82 -22.50 -52.71 -42.12
N GLY A 83 -23.21 -51.69 -42.63
CA GLY A 83 -24.61 -51.37 -42.27
C GLY A 83 -25.26 -50.31 -43.19
N ASN A 84 -26.05 -50.75 -44.17
CA ASN A 84 -26.74 -49.93 -45.18
C ASN A 84 -27.97 -49.16 -44.67
N ARG A 85 -28.29 -47.98 -45.25
CA ARG A 85 -29.63 -47.62 -45.81
C ARG A 85 -29.73 -46.21 -46.47
N ARG A 86 -30.04 -46.21 -47.79
CA ARG A 86 -30.96 -45.36 -48.61
C ARG A 86 -31.16 -43.86 -48.24
N PHE A 87 -30.87 -42.85 -49.09
CA PHE A 87 -31.57 -42.41 -50.35
C PHE A 87 -32.89 -41.63 -50.12
N LEU A 88 -33.22 -40.47 -50.73
CA LEU A 88 -32.56 -39.65 -51.79
C LEU A 88 -32.34 -38.13 -51.43
N PRO A 89 -33.06 -37.06 -51.89
CA PRO A 89 -32.34 -35.86 -52.36
C PRO A 89 -32.88 -34.46 -51.94
N VAL A 90 -32.13 -33.38 -52.29
CA VAL A 90 -32.62 -32.18 -53.02
C VAL A 90 -31.44 -31.18 -53.28
N THR A 91 -31.29 -30.78 -54.55
CA THR A 91 -30.56 -29.63 -55.16
C THR A 91 -29.48 -28.85 -54.35
N SER A 92 -28.20 -28.81 -54.74
CA SER A 92 -27.58 -28.19 -55.94
C SER A 92 -27.18 -26.70 -55.79
N ALA A 93 -25.87 -26.40 -55.71
CA ALA A 93 -25.20 -25.34 -56.49
C ALA A 93 -23.66 -25.30 -56.31
N TYR A 94 -22.94 -25.44 -57.44
CA TYR A 94 -21.65 -24.82 -57.80
C TYR A 94 -20.37 -24.91 -56.92
N LEU A 95 -19.54 -25.87 -57.31
CA LEU A 95 -18.09 -25.74 -57.58
C LEU A 95 -17.46 -24.33 -57.62
N ARG A 96 -16.32 -24.18 -56.95
CA ARG A 96 -15.03 -23.89 -57.64
C ARG A 96 -13.82 -24.47 -56.88
N TYR A 97 -12.91 -25.06 -57.65
CA TYR A 97 -11.60 -25.59 -57.26
C TYR A 97 -10.57 -24.44 -57.14
N GLN A 98 -9.64 -24.49 -56.18
CA GLN A 98 -8.20 -24.60 -56.48
C GLN A 98 -7.27 -24.75 -55.25
N THR A 99 -6.51 -25.86 -55.25
CA THR A 99 -5.11 -26.06 -54.81
C THR A 99 -4.59 -25.46 -53.50
N MET A 100 -4.15 -26.37 -52.61
CA MET A 100 -3.25 -26.12 -51.48
C MET A 100 -1.84 -25.71 -51.94
N HIS A 101 -1.17 -24.86 -51.14
CA HIS A 101 0.29 -24.83 -51.04
C HIS A 101 0.69 -25.05 -49.58
N THR A 102 1.31 -26.20 -49.29
CA THR A 102 1.96 -26.50 -48.02
C THR A 102 3.30 -25.77 -47.92
N PHE A 103 3.43 -24.85 -46.96
CA PHE A 103 4.74 -24.37 -46.52
C PHE A 103 5.26 -25.22 -45.37
N VAL A 104 6.26 -26.06 -45.67
CA VAL A 104 7.11 -26.70 -44.65
C VAL A 104 8.35 -25.83 -44.49
N VAL A 105 8.53 -25.23 -43.30
CA VAL A 105 9.79 -24.56 -42.93
C VAL A 105 10.45 -25.38 -41.83
N SER A 106 11.42 -26.19 -42.22
CA SER A 106 12.39 -26.79 -41.32
C SER A 106 13.76 -26.16 -41.58
N GLN A 107 14.33 -25.53 -40.55
CA GLN A 107 15.76 -25.22 -40.52
C GLN A 107 16.38 -25.74 -39.22
N PRO A 108 17.45 -26.54 -39.29
CA PRO A 108 18.18 -26.95 -38.11
C PRO A 108 19.06 -25.79 -37.63
N MET A 109 18.93 -25.40 -36.36
CA MET A 109 19.92 -24.51 -35.75
C MET A 109 21.26 -25.23 -35.58
N SER A 110 22.34 -24.58 -36.04
CA SER A 110 23.70 -25.10 -35.89
C SER A 110 24.13 -25.16 -34.42
N ALA A 111 24.87 -26.21 -34.07
CA ALA A 111 25.45 -26.41 -32.73
C ALA A 111 26.32 -25.22 -32.24
N ALA A 112 26.82 -24.39 -33.15
CA ALA A 112 27.53 -23.16 -32.82
C ALA A 112 26.67 -22.14 -32.05
N VAL A 113 25.36 -22.06 -32.33
CA VAL A 113 24.43 -21.15 -31.63
C VAL A 113 24.16 -21.65 -30.21
N LEU A 114 24.05 -22.97 -30.03
CA LEU A 114 23.88 -23.58 -28.71
C LEU A 114 25.13 -23.39 -27.84
N LEU A 115 26.33 -23.48 -28.43
CA LEU A 115 27.59 -23.25 -27.71
C LEU A 115 27.75 -21.79 -27.25
N LEU A 116 27.37 -20.81 -28.09
CA LEU A 116 27.37 -19.38 -27.71
C LEU A 116 26.39 -19.07 -26.58
N LEU A 117 25.21 -19.69 -26.57
CA LEU A 117 24.23 -19.55 -25.47
C LEU A 117 24.72 -20.18 -24.16
N VAL A 118 25.47 -21.29 -24.22
CA VAL A 118 26.06 -21.93 -23.04
C VAL A 118 27.22 -21.12 -22.47
N VAL A 119 28.07 -20.50 -23.30
CA VAL A 119 29.13 -19.59 -22.82
C VAL A 119 28.54 -18.34 -22.15
N ALA A 120 27.53 -17.71 -22.78
CA ALA A 120 26.84 -16.56 -22.18
C ALA A 120 26.12 -16.88 -20.85
N ALA A 121 25.70 -18.13 -20.65
CA ALA A 121 25.09 -18.59 -19.39
C ALA A 121 26.12 -18.89 -18.27
N LEU A 122 27.41 -19.05 -18.60
CA LEU A 122 28.46 -19.40 -17.63
C LEU A 122 29.25 -18.17 -17.13
N ASP A 123 29.43 -17.13 -17.96
CA ASP A 123 30.03 -15.86 -17.51
C ASP A 123 29.14 -15.12 -16.50
N GLY A 124 27.82 -15.36 -16.50
CA GLY A 124 26.87 -14.79 -15.55
C GLY A 124 26.96 -15.34 -14.11
N PHE A 125 27.86 -16.29 -13.82
CA PHE A 125 27.88 -17.05 -12.56
C PHE A 125 29.08 -16.74 -11.63
N TYR A 126 29.94 -15.77 -11.95
CA TYR A 126 31.20 -15.54 -11.22
C TYR A 126 31.36 -14.20 -10.46
N GLU A 127 30.39 -13.27 -10.53
CA GLU A 127 30.37 -12.07 -9.65
C GLU A 127 29.29 -12.15 -8.57
N SER A 128 29.64 -12.64 -7.38
CA SER A 128 29.04 -12.22 -6.09
C SER A 128 29.76 -12.82 -4.86
N VAL A 129 31.11 -12.87 -4.89
CA VAL A 129 31.89 -13.23 -3.70
C VAL A 129 32.00 -12.01 -2.76
N ARG A 130 31.05 -11.96 -1.81
CA ARG A 130 31.13 -11.35 -0.46
C ARG A 130 32.23 -10.29 -0.22
N VAL A 131 31.80 -9.04 -0.04
CA VAL A 131 32.42 -8.14 0.95
C VAL A 131 31.40 -7.90 2.08
N ARG A 132 31.82 -8.16 3.33
CA ARG A 132 31.01 -7.92 4.54
C ARG A 132 31.51 -6.66 5.24
N HIS A 133 30.63 -5.71 5.51
CA HIS A 133 30.80 -4.75 6.60
C HIS A 133 29.53 -4.68 7.46
N PRO A 134 29.65 -4.76 8.81
CA PRO A 134 28.53 -4.58 9.71
C PRO A 134 28.36 -3.10 10.05
N TYR A 135 27.19 -2.52 9.78
CA TYR A 135 26.82 -1.21 10.32
C TYR A 135 26.07 -1.39 11.65
N ASN A 136 26.74 -1.00 12.74
CA ASN A 136 26.08 -0.76 14.03
C ASN A 136 25.61 0.69 14.07
N PHE A 137 24.29 0.92 14.18
CA PHE A 137 23.76 2.22 14.60
C PHE A 137 23.64 2.23 16.13
N ALA A 138 24.50 3.00 16.80
CA ALA A 138 24.41 3.32 18.21
C ALA A 138 24.68 4.82 18.42
N HIS A 139 24.03 5.40 19.43
CA HIS A 139 23.96 6.85 19.66
C HIS A 139 25.32 7.51 19.96
N GLY A 140 25.46 8.79 19.58
CA GLY A 140 26.63 9.59 19.97
C GLY A 140 26.68 11.02 19.41
N LEU A 141 25.69 11.88 19.72
CA LEU A 141 25.91 13.33 19.60
C LEU A 141 26.79 13.79 20.76
N SER A 142 27.98 14.30 20.46
CA SER A 142 28.82 15.05 21.41
C SER A 142 29.37 16.29 20.70
N PRO A 143 29.21 17.50 21.26
CA PRO A 143 29.63 18.74 20.59
C PRO A 143 31.14 18.97 20.74
N ALA A 144 31.80 19.33 19.65
CA ALA A 144 33.19 19.78 19.68
C ALA A 144 33.29 21.15 20.37
N SER A 145 34.12 21.22 21.42
CA SER A 145 34.33 22.42 22.24
C SER A 145 35.23 23.46 21.56
N GLY A 146 34.69 24.66 21.30
CA GLY A 146 35.47 25.85 20.97
C GLY A 146 35.58 26.81 22.17
N LEU A 147 36.78 26.97 22.73
CA LEU A 147 37.05 27.79 23.92
C LEU A 147 36.96 29.30 23.66
N SER A 148 36.19 30.00 24.48
CA SER A 148 36.48 31.41 24.83
C SER A 148 36.12 31.68 26.30
N LYS A 149 36.73 32.72 26.89
CA LYS A 149 37.02 32.85 28.34
C LYS A 149 35.93 33.61 29.13
N LEU A 150 36.08 33.54 30.47
CA LEU A 150 35.56 34.42 31.56
C LEU A 150 34.46 33.76 32.45
N PRO A 151 34.24 34.24 33.70
CA PRO A 151 35.03 33.78 34.83
C PRO A 151 34.21 33.14 35.96
N SER A 152 34.90 32.52 36.91
CA SER A 152 34.32 31.87 38.08
C SER A 152 33.54 32.82 38.99
N SER A 153 32.34 32.40 39.40
CA SER A 153 31.76 32.79 40.69
C SER A 153 31.31 31.55 41.46
N SER A 154 31.69 31.51 42.73
CA SER A 154 31.47 30.39 43.65
C SER A 154 30.16 30.57 44.41
N LEU A 155 29.43 29.47 44.66
CA LEU A 155 28.42 29.46 45.72
C LEU A 155 28.31 28.08 46.39
N ARG A 156 28.43 28.12 47.72
CA ARG A 156 28.44 27.00 48.67
C ARG A 156 27.24 26.06 48.50
N ARG A 157 27.47 24.75 48.69
CA ARG A 157 26.47 23.86 49.29
C ARG A 157 26.61 23.92 50.80
N THR A 158 25.52 24.19 51.52
CA THR A 158 25.37 23.83 52.92
C THR A 158 24.60 22.51 53.00
N ALA A 159 25.19 21.51 53.67
CA ALA A 159 24.50 20.30 54.03
C ALA A 159 23.70 20.52 55.32
N THR A 160 22.49 19.97 55.39
CA THR A 160 21.76 19.77 56.65
C THR A 160 21.26 18.34 56.69
N THR A 161 21.76 17.60 57.69
CA THR A 161 21.33 16.26 58.06
C THR A 161 19.97 16.31 58.77
N GLY A 162 19.16 15.27 58.59
CA GLY A 162 17.88 15.12 59.27
C GLY A 162 17.43 13.66 59.23
N ALA A 163 17.77 12.90 60.27
CA ALA A 163 17.34 11.53 60.43
C ALA A 163 16.09 11.46 61.30
N ASN A 164 15.16 10.59 60.92
CA ASN A 164 14.08 9.92 61.67
C ASN A 164 13.23 9.21 60.59
N GLY A 165 12.69 8.01 60.73
CA GLY A 165 12.51 7.16 61.90
C GLY A 165 11.12 6.52 61.83
N SER A 166 10.98 5.29 62.36
CA SER A 166 9.72 4.53 62.60
C SER A 166 8.83 4.06 61.42
N GLU A 167 8.69 2.73 61.39
CA GLU A 167 7.45 1.93 61.33
C GLU A 167 6.74 1.62 59.99
N LEU A 168 6.80 0.31 59.67
CA LEU A 168 5.92 -0.41 58.76
C LEU A 168 4.59 -0.80 59.44
N PRO A 169 3.50 -0.82 58.67
CA PRO A 169 2.47 -1.83 58.85
C PRO A 169 2.15 -2.59 57.55
N THR A 170 2.37 -3.90 57.55
CA THR A 170 1.44 -4.87 56.94
C THR A 170 0.11 -4.84 57.73
N PRO A 171 -1.07 -5.29 57.22
CA PRO A 171 -1.24 -6.36 56.22
C PRO A 171 -2.44 -6.20 55.25
N LEU A 172 -2.76 -7.33 54.58
CA LEU A 172 -4.08 -7.83 54.15
C LEU A 172 -4.41 -7.90 52.65
N LEU A 173 -4.51 -9.16 52.20
CA LEU A 173 -5.30 -9.56 51.04
C LEU A 173 -6.77 -9.15 51.22
N ALA A 174 -7.38 -8.64 50.15
CA ALA A 174 -8.82 -8.71 49.95
C ALA A 174 -9.13 -9.16 48.51
N LYS A 175 -10.02 -10.15 48.38
CA LYS A 175 -10.54 -10.62 47.09
C LYS A 175 -11.49 -9.56 46.54
N HIS A 176 -11.36 -9.17 45.28
CA HIS A 176 -12.43 -8.42 44.60
C HIS A 176 -13.28 -9.34 43.72
N SER A 177 -14.55 -9.41 44.10
CA SER A 177 -15.62 -10.10 43.37
C SER A 177 -15.96 -9.35 42.09
N THR A 178 -16.28 -10.08 41.03
CA THR A 178 -16.88 -9.54 39.82
C THR A 178 -18.32 -9.07 40.07
N THR A 179 -18.58 -7.78 39.88
CA THR A 179 -19.94 -7.25 39.66
C THR A 179 -19.98 -6.61 38.28
N ALA A 180 -20.73 -7.23 37.36
CA ALA A 180 -20.98 -6.68 36.04
C ALA A 180 -21.88 -5.44 36.18
N THR A 181 -21.42 -4.30 35.69
CA THR A 181 -22.25 -3.11 35.51
C THR A 181 -22.61 -3.00 34.04
N THR A 182 -23.89 -3.05 33.72
CA THR A 182 -24.43 -2.83 32.38
C THR A 182 -24.15 -1.40 31.94
N ALA A 183 -23.15 -1.23 31.06
CA ALA A 183 -22.93 0.04 30.37
C ALA A 183 -24.02 0.22 29.30
N ALA A 184 -24.65 1.40 29.28
CA ALA A 184 -25.62 1.76 28.25
C ALA A 184 -24.91 2.03 26.90
N ASN A 185 -25.64 1.79 25.80
CA ASN A 185 -25.17 2.11 24.45
C ASN A 185 -25.18 3.63 24.22
N ASP A 186 -24.07 4.30 24.55
CA ASP A 186 -23.78 5.61 23.97
C ASP A 186 -23.27 5.43 22.53
N THR A 187 -24.22 5.41 21.59
CA THR A 187 -23.93 5.59 20.16
C THR A 187 -23.36 6.99 19.95
N ALA A 188 -22.03 7.09 19.97
CA ALA A 188 -21.31 8.29 19.59
C ALA A 188 -21.69 8.70 18.16
N SER A 189 -22.37 9.83 18.02
CA SER A 189 -22.81 10.38 16.74
C SER A 189 -21.59 10.66 15.86
N ILE A 190 -21.53 10.01 14.69
CA ILE A 190 -20.54 10.33 13.65
C ILE A 190 -20.77 11.81 13.25
N PRO A 191 -19.75 12.68 13.30
CA PRO A 191 -19.91 14.08 12.89
C PRO A 191 -20.29 14.15 11.41
N THR A 192 -21.37 14.88 11.12
CA THR A 192 -21.89 15.06 9.76
C THR A 192 -20.89 15.79 8.85
N ALA A 193 -20.84 15.38 7.59
CA ALA A 193 -19.77 15.72 6.65
C ALA A 193 -19.90 17.11 6.01
N ASP A 194 -20.11 18.16 6.80
CA ASP A 194 -20.23 19.55 6.30
C ASP A 194 -18.89 20.16 5.85
N ASN A 195 -17.80 19.39 5.90
CA ASN A 195 -16.50 19.70 5.31
C ASN A 195 -16.18 18.79 4.09
N ALA A 196 -17.19 18.42 3.30
CA ALA A 196 -16.97 17.78 2.02
C ALA A 196 -16.05 18.67 1.14
N PRO A 197 -14.89 18.17 0.68
CA PRO A 197 -14.03 18.93 -0.22
C PRO A 197 -14.79 19.23 -1.53
N PRO A 198 -14.50 20.34 -2.23
CA PRO A 198 -15.26 20.78 -3.41
C PRO A 198 -14.98 19.89 -4.64
N THR A 199 -15.57 18.71 -4.66
CA THR A 199 -15.47 17.70 -5.74
C THR A 199 -16.20 18.11 -7.01
N THR A 200 -17.26 18.92 -6.89
CA THR A 200 -18.12 19.34 -8.02
C THR A 200 -17.47 20.31 -9.02
N ARG A 201 -16.35 20.98 -8.67
CA ARG A 201 -15.78 22.01 -9.55
C ARG A 201 -14.85 21.47 -10.65
N VAL A 202 -14.36 20.25 -10.53
CA VAL A 202 -13.53 19.62 -11.59
C VAL A 202 -14.42 19.19 -12.76
N GLN A 203 -15.58 18.57 -12.49
CA GLN A 203 -16.48 18.08 -13.55
C GLN A 203 -17.05 19.21 -14.42
N SER A 204 -17.34 20.40 -13.86
CA SER A 204 -17.99 21.48 -14.61
C SER A 204 -17.08 22.20 -15.62
N ALA A 205 -15.76 21.99 -15.59
CA ALA A 205 -14.81 22.65 -16.50
C ALA A 205 -14.58 21.87 -17.82
N PHE A 206 -15.08 20.64 -17.92
CA PHE A 206 -14.82 19.72 -19.05
C PHE A 206 -16.07 19.38 -19.88
N ALA A 207 -17.22 20.01 -19.59
CA ALA A 207 -18.49 19.77 -20.28
C ALA A 207 -18.53 20.28 -21.74
N ASP A 208 -17.50 21.00 -22.19
CA ASP A 208 -17.43 21.65 -23.51
C ASP A 208 -16.50 20.90 -24.49
N ASN A 209 -15.91 19.78 -24.08
CA ASN A 209 -15.07 18.95 -24.94
C ASN A 209 -15.92 17.99 -25.77
N SER A 210 -15.67 17.97 -27.08
CA SER A 210 -16.24 17.02 -28.03
C SER A 210 -16.15 15.59 -27.48
N VAL A 211 -17.31 14.98 -27.23
CA VAL A 211 -17.41 13.54 -26.98
C VAL A 211 -16.72 12.84 -28.16
N SER A 212 -15.82 11.92 -27.86
CA SER A 212 -15.11 11.18 -28.90
C SER A 212 -16.13 10.42 -29.76
N ASP A 213 -16.13 10.67 -31.07
CA ASP A 213 -16.96 9.91 -32.03
C ASP A 213 -16.53 8.43 -32.12
N ASN A 214 -15.47 8.03 -31.42
CA ASN A 214 -15.00 6.64 -31.32
C ASN A 214 -15.91 5.81 -30.38
N PRO A 215 -16.73 4.88 -30.92
CA PRO A 215 -17.67 4.12 -30.10
C PRO A 215 -16.99 3.16 -29.09
N SER A 216 -15.68 2.89 -29.23
CA SER A 216 -14.94 2.09 -28.25
C SER A 216 -14.62 2.85 -26.95
N CYS A 217 -14.70 4.19 -26.97
CA CYS A 217 -14.44 5.07 -25.84
C CYS A 217 -15.70 5.47 -25.05
N LEU A 218 -16.90 5.11 -25.52
CA LEU A 218 -18.16 5.45 -24.87
C LEU A 218 -18.22 4.91 -23.44
N GLY A 219 -18.45 5.80 -22.48
CA GLY A 219 -18.45 5.49 -21.04
C GLY A 219 -17.04 5.35 -20.42
N LYS A 220 -15.98 5.69 -21.16
CA LYS A 220 -14.56 5.63 -20.72
C LYS A 220 -13.88 7.00 -20.71
N GLU A 221 -14.64 8.06 -20.98
CA GLU A 221 -14.16 9.43 -21.22
C GLU A 221 -13.32 9.93 -20.04
N HIS A 222 -13.73 9.63 -18.80
CA HIS A 222 -12.96 10.00 -17.60
C HIS A 222 -11.56 9.37 -17.58
N LEU A 223 -11.43 8.10 -17.97
CA LEU A 223 -10.13 7.41 -18.02
C LEU A 223 -9.25 7.91 -19.17
N VAL A 224 -9.86 8.28 -20.31
CA VAL A 224 -9.17 8.96 -21.42
C VAL A 224 -8.62 10.31 -20.95
N GLN A 225 -9.41 11.11 -20.20
CA GLN A 225 -8.94 12.38 -19.63
C GLN A 225 -7.81 12.18 -18.60
N ILE A 226 -7.85 11.13 -17.78
CA ILE A 226 -6.73 10.77 -16.90
C ILE A 226 -5.46 10.47 -17.71
N LEU A 227 -5.55 9.75 -18.84
CA LEU A 227 -4.40 9.48 -19.71
C LEU A 227 -3.85 10.74 -20.38
N ILE A 228 -4.72 11.64 -20.85
CA ILE A 228 -4.31 12.94 -21.43
C ILE A 228 -3.61 13.80 -20.36
N ALA A 229 -4.18 13.90 -19.17
CA ALA A 229 -3.57 14.59 -18.04
C ALA A 229 -2.25 13.93 -17.57
N ALA A 230 -2.07 12.64 -17.85
CA ALA A 230 -0.81 11.90 -17.66
C ALA A 230 0.21 12.10 -18.80
N GLY A 231 -0.05 12.98 -19.77
CA GLY A 231 0.88 13.35 -20.83
C GLY A 231 0.73 12.57 -22.14
N LYS A 232 -0.35 11.81 -22.32
CA LYS A 232 -0.71 11.22 -23.63
C LYS A 232 -1.36 12.26 -24.54
N THR A 233 -1.16 12.11 -25.86
CA THR A 233 -2.01 12.84 -26.81
C THR A 233 -3.45 12.29 -26.75
N PRO A 234 -4.47 13.05 -27.19
CA PRO A 234 -5.83 12.54 -27.29
C PRO A 234 -5.92 11.22 -28.08
N GLU A 235 -5.22 11.13 -29.21
CA GLU A 235 -5.20 9.96 -30.09
C GLU A 235 -4.52 8.76 -29.41
N GLU A 236 -3.41 8.97 -28.69
CA GLU A 236 -2.75 7.91 -27.91
C GLU A 236 -3.64 7.38 -26.77
N ALA A 237 -4.41 8.27 -26.14
CA ALA A 237 -5.31 7.95 -25.04
C ALA A 237 -6.56 7.19 -25.53
N GLU A 238 -7.17 7.65 -26.63
CA GLU A 238 -8.29 6.96 -27.29
C GLU A 238 -7.88 5.58 -27.81
N ALA A 239 -6.65 5.41 -28.30
CA ALA A 239 -6.13 4.11 -28.70
C ALA A 239 -6.07 3.09 -27.54
N GLN A 240 -6.13 3.53 -26.27
CA GLN A 240 -6.22 2.62 -25.11
C GLN A 240 -7.66 2.17 -24.80
N CYS A 241 -8.70 2.83 -25.33
CA CYS A 241 -10.11 2.55 -25.02
C CYS A 241 -10.51 1.07 -25.11
N PRO A 242 -10.01 0.24 -26.05
CA PRO A 242 -10.31 -1.20 -26.07
C PRO A 242 -9.84 -1.97 -24.83
N THR A 243 -8.86 -1.46 -24.07
CA THR A 243 -8.29 -2.10 -22.87
C THR A 243 -8.76 -1.47 -21.55
N LEU A 244 -9.28 -0.24 -21.60
CA LEU A 244 -9.80 0.45 -20.42
C LEU A 244 -11.19 -0.11 -20.04
N PRO A 245 -11.52 -0.19 -18.74
CA PRO A 245 -12.87 -0.48 -18.27
C PRO A 245 -13.81 0.71 -18.53
N LEU A 246 -15.11 0.52 -18.31
CA LEU A 246 -16.04 1.64 -18.20
C LEU A 246 -15.77 2.41 -16.90
N TRP A 247 -15.98 3.72 -16.89
CA TRP A 247 -15.92 4.50 -15.65
C TRP A 247 -16.91 4.00 -14.61
N GLN A 248 -18.10 3.56 -15.04
CA GLN A 248 -19.09 2.96 -14.14
C GLN A 248 -18.59 1.67 -13.47
N GLU A 249 -17.74 0.86 -14.11
CA GLU A 249 -17.14 -0.31 -13.43
C GLU A 249 -16.21 0.12 -12.28
N VAL A 250 -15.45 1.21 -12.46
CA VAL A 250 -14.59 1.79 -11.41
C VAL A 250 -15.44 2.29 -10.25
N VAL A 251 -16.51 3.03 -10.55
CA VAL A 251 -17.46 3.56 -9.56
C VAL A 251 -18.17 2.42 -8.82
N ASP A 252 -18.62 1.38 -9.52
CA ASP A 252 -19.27 0.22 -8.92
C ASP A 252 -18.31 -0.60 -8.04
N LEU A 253 -17.00 -0.59 -8.31
CA LEU A 253 -15.97 -1.28 -7.50
C LEU A 253 -15.56 -0.50 -6.25
N TYR A 254 -15.31 0.80 -6.40
CA TYR A 254 -14.59 1.59 -5.40
C TYR A 254 -15.29 2.91 -5.02
N GLY A 255 -16.31 3.35 -5.76
CA GLY A 255 -16.97 4.66 -5.61
C GLY A 255 -16.44 5.71 -6.59
N ASP A 256 -17.12 6.85 -6.64
CA ASP A 256 -16.79 8.02 -7.48
C ASP A 256 -15.87 9.04 -6.78
N ALA A 257 -15.52 8.79 -5.52
CA ALA A 257 -14.67 9.63 -4.70
C ALA A 257 -13.67 8.79 -3.88
N PRO A 258 -12.47 9.33 -3.56
CA PRO A 258 -11.45 8.62 -2.81
C PRO A 258 -11.80 8.46 -1.32
N ILE A 259 -11.40 7.33 -0.73
CA ILE A 259 -11.54 7.07 0.70
C ILE A 259 -10.19 7.34 1.39
N ILE A 260 -10.17 8.41 2.20
CA ILE A 260 -8.96 8.89 2.89
C ILE A 260 -9.25 9.09 4.38
N LEU A 261 -8.77 8.15 5.20
CA LEU A 261 -8.93 8.18 6.67
C LEU A 261 -7.82 8.97 7.35
N GLY A 262 -8.05 9.42 8.59
CA GLY A 262 -7.04 10.09 9.43
C GLY A 262 -6.94 11.61 9.22
N GLN A 263 -7.75 12.17 8.31
CA GLN A 263 -7.78 13.60 8.01
C GLN A 263 -8.12 14.47 9.24
N GLU A 264 -8.87 13.92 10.21
CA GLU A 264 -9.22 14.58 11.46
C GLU A 264 -8.00 14.90 12.35
N ARG A 265 -6.86 14.24 12.12
CA ARG A 265 -5.62 14.40 12.92
C ARG A 265 -4.62 15.35 12.29
N CYS A 266 -4.87 15.80 11.06
CA CYS A 266 -3.93 16.62 10.30
C CYS A 266 -3.63 17.98 10.96
N GLN A 267 -4.62 18.59 11.61
CA GLN A 267 -4.39 19.85 12.34
C GLN A 267 -3.45 19.65 13.53
N ALA A 268 -3.74 18.68 14.41
CA ALA A 268 -2.91 18.35 15.56
C ALA A 268 -1.48 17.95 15.13
N TYR A 269 -1.33 17.25 13.99
CA TYR A 269 -0.02 16.97 13.40
C TYR A 269 0.74 18.25 13.02
N ARG A 270 0.13 19.17 12.26
CA ARG A 270 0.79 20.44 11.85
C ARG A 270 1.15 21.30 13.06
N GLU A 271 0.33 21.29 14.11
CA GLU A 271 0.62 21.97 15.37
C GLU A 271 1.81 21.32 16.09
N ALA A 272 1.84 19.99 16.23
CA ALA A 272 2.96 19.27 16.83
C ALA A 272 4.28 19.48 16.08
N VAL A 273 4.25 19.49 14.73
CA VAL A 273 5.45 19.75 13.92
C VAL A 273 5.95 21.19 14.11
N ARG A 274 5.08 22.20 14.00
CA ARG A 274 5.48 23.61 14.21
C ARG A 274 6.04 23.86 15.61
N ASN A 275 5.45 23.26 16.64
CA ASN A 275 5.88 23.45 18.03
C ASN A 275 7.25 22.81 18.32
N GLN A 276 7.66 21.79 17.57
CA GLN A 276 8.96 21.14 17.75
C GLN A 276 10.03 21.64 16.77
N PHE A 277 9.61 22.13 15.60
CA PHE A 277 10.50 22.59 14.55
C PHE A 277 9.98 23.90 13.96
N GLU A 278 10.47 25.02 14.51
CA GLU A 278 10.07 26.37 14.08
C GLU A 278 10.37 26.61 12.58
N ASP A 279 11.44 25.99 12.06
CA ASP A 279 11.92 26.13 10.67
C ASP A 279 11.89 24.85 9.81
N ALA A 280 11.38 23.70 10.28
CA ALA A 280 11.47 22.47 9.45
C ALA A 280 10.51 22.50 8.24
N PRO A 281 11.00 22.23 7.01
CA PRO A 281 10.13 22.13 5.85
C PRO A 281 9.16 20.94 6.02
N PRO A 282 7.84 21.08 5.78
CA PRO A 282 6.89 20.10 6.27
C PRO A 282 6.92 18.77 5.51
N LEU A 283 7.52 18.71 4.31
CA LEU A 283 7.80 17.43 3.63
C LEU A 283 8.74 16.51 4.41
N HIS A 284 9.62 17.04 5.28
CA HIS A 284 10.60 16.24 6.02
C HIS A 284 9.97 15.19 6.94
N ASN A 285 8.65 15.18 7.11
CA ASN A 285 7.94 14.27 8.01
C ASN A 285 6.85 13.40 7.35
N ILE A 286 6.55 13.58 6.05
CA ILE A 286 5.66 12.66 5.33
C ILE A 286 6.41 11.35 5.04
N ARG A 287 5.77 10.22 5.33
CA ARG A 287 6.36 8.88 5.16
C ARG A 287 5.39 7.93 4.49
N VAL A 288 5.82 7.16 3.50
CA VAL A 288 4.99 6.10 2.92
C VAL A 288 5.13 4.82 3.73
N ASP A 289 4.01 4.14 3.96
CA ASP A 289 3.99 2.75 4.42
C ASP A 289 2.80 1.98 3.82
N GLY A 290 2.72 0.69 4.12
CA GLY A 290 1.72 -0.23 3.58
C GLY A 290 2.21 -1.67 3.69
N LEU A 291 1.33 -2.66 3.52
CA LEU A 291 1.72 -4.06 3.35
C LEU A 291 2.70 -4.26 2.17
N PHE A 292 3.32 -5.44 2.06
CA PHE A 292 4.00 -5.83 0.82
C PHE A 292 3.02 -5.74 -0.37
N ASN A 293 3.51 -5.45 -1.57
CA ASN A 293 2.71 -5.37 -2.81
C ASN A 293 1.55 -4.33 -2.89
N VAL A 294 1.37 -3.42 -1.93
CA VAL A 294 0.27 -2.41 -2.01
C VAL A 294 0.57 -1.16 -2.86
N GLY A 295 1.71 -1.10 -3.55
CA GLY A 295 2.06 0.06 -4.42
C GLY A 295 2.83 1.20 -3.73
N THR A 296 3.42 0.97 -2.56
CA THR A 296 4.19 1.97 -1.78
C THR A 296 5.30 2.67 -2.57
N ASN A 297 5.96 2.03 -3.54
CA ASN A 297 6.93 2.71 -4.40
C ASN A 297 6.27 3.73 -5.34
N ALA A 298 5.09 3.43 -5.88
CA ALA A 298 4.36 4.33 -6.77
C ALA A 298 3.85 5.56 -6.01
N LEU A 299 3.35 5.37 -4.78
CA LEU A 299 2.98 6.51 -3.93
C LEU A 299 4.21 7.35 -3.53
N ALA A 300 5.35 6.74 -3.23
CA ALA A 300 6.57 7.48 -2.95
C ALA A 300 6.99 8.35 -4.16
N GLN A 301 6.97 7.80 -5.38
CA GLN A 301 7.23 8.56 -6.60
C GLN A 301 6.21 9.68 -6.85
N ASN A 302 4.90 9.45 -6.63
CA ASN A 302 3.90 10.50 -6.78
C ASN A 302 4.05 11.61 -5.72
N ASN A 303 4.41 11.29 -4.48
CA ASN A 303 4.72 12.27 -3.43
C ASN A 303 5.91 13.15 -3.84
N LEU A 304 7.02 12.54 -4.31
CA LEU A 304 8.20 13.24 -4.80
C LEU A 304 7.89 14.15 -5.99
N LEU A 305 7.06 13.66 -6.92
CA LEU A 305 6.70 14.36 -8.16
C LEU A 305 5.72 15.51 -7.94
N ASN A 306 4.91 15.49 -6.87
CA ASN A 306 3.82 16.44 -6.69
C ASN A 306 3.92 17.33 -5.46
N LEU A 307 4.58 16.92 -4.37
CA LEU A 307 4.64 17.73 -3.15
C LEU A 307 5.82 18.72 -3.20
N GLU A 308 5.64 19.91 -2.63
CA GLU A 308 6.56 21.06 -2.73
C GLU A 308 7.02 21.30 -4.18
N HIS A 309 6.05 21.37 -5.11
CA HIS A 309 6.26 21.55 -6.56
C HIS A 309 7.13 20.46 -7.22
N GLY A 310 7.28 19.33 -6.53
CA GLY A 310 8.14 18.21 -6.89
C GLY A 310 9.64 18.52 -6.84
N ARG A 311 10.05 19.43 -5.95
CA ARG A 311 11.45 19.82 -5.70
C ARG A 311 12.41 18.63 -5.51
N TYR A 312 11.90 17.52 -4.98
CA TYR A 312 12.66 16.32 -4.64
C TYR A 312 12.63 15.24 -5.73
N PHE A 313 11.84 15.39 -6.80
CA PHE A 313 11.79 14.41 -7.87
C PHE A 313 13.07 14.45 -8.72
N GLN A 314 13.81 13.34 -8.72
CA GLN A 314 14.95 13.12 -9.61
C GLN A 314 14.68 11.89 -10.49
N PRO A 315 14.43 12.06 -11.81
CA PRO A 315 14.03 10.95 -12.68
C PRO A 315 15.11 9.86 -12.83
N ASN A 316 16.38 10.22 -12.63
CA ASN A 316 17.52 9.31 -12.74
C ASN A 316 17.88 8.63 -11.40
N LEU A 317 17.17 8.93 -10.30
CA LEU A 317 17.48 8.41 -8.97
C LEU A 317 16.48 7.31 -8.59
N SER A 318 16.94 6.06 -8.56
CA SER A 318 16.12 4.92 -8.14
C SER A 318 15.79 4.98 -6.66
N LEU A 319 14.57 4.59 -6.27
CA LEU A 319 14.21 4.40 -4.85
C LEU A 319 15.01 3.29 -4.15
N ASP A 320 15.68 2.44 -4.92
CA ASP A 320 16.55 1.36 -4.44
C ASP A 320 18.03 1.81 -4.32
N ASP A 321 18.35 3.08 -4.61
CA ASP A 321 19.69 3.67 -4.37
C ASP A 321 19.96 3.76 -2.85
N PRO A 322 21.08 3.22 -2.33
CA PRO A 322 21.34 3.19 -0.89
C PRO A 322 21.52 4.59 -0.28
N ASP A 323 22.00 5.56 -1.06
CA ASP A 323 22.26 6.93 -0.61
C ASP A 323 21.09 7.86 -0.95
N TYR A 324 19.94 7.32 -1.39
CA TYR A 324 18.76 8.09 -1.80
C TYR A 324 18.37 9.19 -0.80
N ALA A 325 18.32 8.82 0.48
CA ALA A 325 17.94 9.72 1.56
C ALA A 325 18.99 10.81 1.82
N GLU A 326 20.28 10.51 1.63
CA GLU A 326 21.38 11.46 1.76
C GLU A 326 21.38 12.45 0.58
N LYS A 327 21.26 11.93 -0.65
CA LYS A 327 21.23 12.71 -1.90
C LYS A 327 20.08 13.73 -1.96
N LEU A 328 18.93 13.43 -1.33
CA LEU A 328 17.77 14.32 -1.33
C LEU A 328 17.51 15.04 0.01
N GLY A 329 18.13 14.61 1.10
CA GLY A 329 17.80 15.09 2.45
C GLY A 329 16.41 14.68 2.96
N VAL A 330 15.71 13.77 2.28
CA VAL A 330 14.35 13.32 2.67
C VAL A 330 14.29 11.81 2.90
N LEU A 331 13.59 11.42 3.97
CA LEU A 331 13.28 10.02 4.26
C LEU A 331 11.90 9.70 3.71
N LEU A 332 11.82 8.76 2.75
CA LEU A 332 10.55 8.41 2.11
C LEU A 332 9.68 7.44 2.91
N PHE A 333 10.28 6.56 3.68
CA PHE A 333 9.59 5.45 4.35
C PHE A 333 9.68 5.59 5.87
N VAL A 334 8.66 5.06 6.55
CA VAL A 334 8.55 5.14 8.01
C VAL A 334 9.79 4.60 8.74
N GLY A 335 10.19 5.29 9.81
CA GLY A 335 11.44 5.01 10.52
C GLY A 335 11.49 3.66 11.27
N TRP A 336 10.37 2.94 11.39
CA TRP A 336 10.29 1.60 11.99
C TRP A 336 10.43 0.46 10.98
N GLY A 337 10.72 0.78 9.72
CA GLY A 337 10.78 -0.20 8.65
C GLY A 337 9.44 -0.36 7.96
N LYS A 338 9.44 -0.01 6.67
CA LYS A 338 8.36 -0.27 5.71
C LYS A 338 7.88 -1.72 5.79
N HIS A 339 6.55 -1.91 5.73
CA HIS A 339 5.85 -3.20 5.84
C HIS A 339 5.81 -3.85 7.24
N SER A 340 6.50 -3.30 8.25
CA SER A 340 6.49 -3.88 9.61
C SER A 340 5.17 -3.62 10.33
N MET A 341 4.77 -4.53 11.22
CA MET A 341 3.59 -4.37 12.09
C MET A 341 3.78 -3.20 13.07
N ILE A 342 2.72 -2.42 13.32
CA ILE A 342 2.85 -1.17 14.10
C ILE A 342 3.29 -1.38 15.56
N LYS A 343 3.11 -2.58 16.12
CA LYS A 343 3.57 -2.93 17.49
C LYS A 343 5.09 -2.87 17.66
N TYR A 344 5.87 -2.82 16.58
CA TYR A 344 7.34 -2.68 16.62
C TYR A 344 7.82 -1.23 16.42
N LYS A 345 6.90 -0.26 16.41
CA LYS A 345 7.19 1.16 16.19
C LYS A 345 7.84 1.82 17.43
N PRO A 346 8.86 2.70 17.27
CA PRO A 346 9.42 3.47 18.37
C PRO A 346 8.50 4.63 18.80
N THR A 347 8.75 5.13 20.00
CA THR A 347 7.95 6.16 20.70
C THR A 347 7.80 7.49 19.96
N ASN A 348 8.74 7.87 19.09
CA ASN A 348 8.74 9.15 18.34
C ASN A 348 7.73 9.20 17.17
N ALA A 349 6.61 8.52 17.36
CA ALA A 349 5.49 8.32 16.45
C ALA A 349 4.84 9.59 15.91
N ARG A 350 4.81 10.64 16.74
CA ARG A 350 3.89 11.78 16.63
C ARG A 350 4.34 12.85 15.64
N LEU A 351 5.60 12.81 15.24
CA LEU A 351 6.24 13.81 14.37
C LEU A 351 6.32 13.37 12.91
N GLN A 352 5.97 12.13 12.61
CA GLN A 352 5.86 11.62 11.24
C GLN A 352 4.37 11.58 10.86
N LEU A 353 4.06 11.83 9.60
CA LEU A 353 2.76 11.56 8.99
C LEU A 353 2.90 10.36 8.03
N PRO A 354 2.62 9.13 8.49
CA PRO A 354 2.52 7.98 7.60
C PRO A 354 1.32 8.15 6.67
N VAL A 355 1.57 8.12 5.37
CA VAL A 355 0.57 7.89 4.33
C VAL A 355 0.61 6.40 4.04
N VAL A 356 -0.35 5.71 4.61
CA VAL A 356 -0.47 4.25 4.62
C VAL A 356 -1.32 3.81 3.46
N LEU A 357 -0.81 2.91 2.63
CA LEU A 357 -1.59 2.26 1.59
C LEU A 357 -2.26 0.99 2.08
N VAL A 358 -3.58 0.95 1.95
CA VAL A 358 -4.37 -0.28 1.85
C VAL A 358 -4.61 -0.58 0.37
N ARG A 359 -4.90 -1.83 0.04
CA ARG A 359 -5.21 -2.28 -1.33
C ARG A 359 -6.29 -3.35 -1.26
N ASP A 360 -7.10 -3.48 -2.32
CA ASP A 360 -8.15 -4.50 -2.42
C ASP A 360 -7.59 -5.87 -1.99
N PRO A 361 -8.17 -6.53 -0.96
CA PRO A 361 -7.57 -7.71 -0.36
C PRO A 361 -7.44 -8.86 -1.36
N TYR A 362 -8.42 -9.07 -2.24
CA TYR A 362 -8.37 -10.14 -3.23
C TYR A 362 -7.24 -9.92 -4.24
N ARG A 363 -7.10 -8.69 -4.75
CA ARG A 363 -6.02 -8.32 -5.67
C ARG A 363 -4.65 -8.27 -4.98
N TRP A 364 -4.61 -7.96 -3.68
CA TRP A 364 -3.40 -7.97 -2.87
C TRP A 364 -2.91 -9.41 -2.60
N MET A 365 -3.79 -10.32 -2.16
CA MET A 365 -3.45 -11.73 -1.93
C MET A 365 -2.89 -12.37 -3.20
N LYS A 366 -3.51 -12.13 -4.36
CA LYS A 366 -2.99 -12.56 -5.67
C LYS A 366 -1.62 -11.98 -6.06
N SER A 367 -1.20 -10.84 -5.49
CA SER A 367 0.17 -10.34 -5.68
C SER A 367 1.17 -10.99 -4.73
N MET A 368 0.75 -11.45 -3.55
CA MET A 368 1.61 -12.24 -2.66
C MET A 368 2.00 -13.58 -3.30
N CYS A 369 1.12 -14.18 -4.11
CA CYS A 369 1.45 -15.34 -4.97
C CYS A 369 2.64 -15.10 -5.91
N LYS A 370 2.83 -13.88 -6.41
CA LYS A 370 3.91 -13.56 -7.36
C LYS A 370 5.23 -13.22 -6.67
N THR A 371 5.15 -12.56 -5.52
CA THR A 371 6.33 -12.14 -4.75
C THR A 371 5.92 -12.00 -3.29
N PRO A 372 6.11 -13.04 -2.46
CA PRO A 372 5.67 -13.02 -1.05
C PRO A 372 6.62 -12.22 -0.13
N TYR A 373 7.82 -11.88 -0.62
CA TYR A 373 8.86 -11.16 0.11
C TYR A 373 9.29 -11.84 1.41
N ARG A 374 8.87 -11.31 2.57
CA ARG A 374 9.16 -11.85 3.90
C ARG A 374 8.00 -12.64 4.50
N ALA A 375 6.87 -12.72 3.78
CA ALA A 375 5.83 -13.68 4.09
C ALA A 375 6.22 -15.06 3.55
N VAL A 376 5.96 -16.10 4.32
CA VAL A 376 6.19 -17.51 3.98
C VAL A 376 4.88 -18.25 4.21
N PHE A 377 4.40 -18.95 3.19
CA PHE A 377 3.19 -19.78 3.20
C PHE A 377 3.28 -20.79 2.05
N ASP A 378 2.62 -21.94 2.17
CA ASP A 378 2.70 -23.01 1.17
C ASP A 378 1.84 -22.68 -0.07
N GLN A 379 2.45 -22.06 -1.08
CA GLN A 379 1.81 -21.69 -2.35
C GLN A 379 1.50 -22.92 -3.20
N GLN A 380 0.24 -23.10 -3.61
CA GLN A 380 -0.14 -24.19 -4.51
C GLN A 380 -0.10 -23.71 -5.98
N PRO A 381 0.53 -24.46 -6.92
CA PRO A 381 0.78 -23.96 -8.28
C PRO A 381 -0.47 -23.56 -9.09
N ASN A 382 -1.59 -24.25 -8.86
CA ASN A 382 -2.85 -24.04 -9.59
C ASN A 382 -3.95 -23.38 -8.72
N HIS A 383 -3.62 -23.04 -7.48
CA HIS A 383 -4.54 -22.58 -6.46
C HIS A 383 -3.77 -21.58 -5.59
N CYS A 384 -3.89 -20.29 -5.92
CA CYS A 384 -3.22 -19.25 -5.17
C CYS A 384 -4.07 -17.98 -5.29
N PRO A 385 -4.51 -17.39 -4.17
CA PRO A 385 -3.84 -17.36 -2.86
C PRO A 385 -4.12 -18.49 -1.86
N ASN A 386 -4.90 -19.52 -2.22
CA ASN A 386 -5.15 -20.71 -1.40
C ASN A 386 -5.35 -20.41 0.08
N LEU A 387 -6.55 -19.99 0.44
CA LEU A 387 -6.93 -19.68 1.82
C LEU A 387 -7.38 -20.94 2.57
N VAL A 388 -7.97 -21.89 1.85
CA VAL A 388 -8.33 -23.23 2.36
C VAL A 388 -7.87 -24.30 1.38
N PRO A 389 -7.37 -25.46 1.84
CA PRO A 389 -6.99 -26.54 0.95
C PRO A 389 -8.21 -27.23 0.33
N THR A 390 -8.12 -27.57 -0.95
CA THR A 390 -9.02 -28.48 -1.65
C THR A 390 -8.94 -29.91 -1.08
N GLU A 391 -9.88 -30.78 -1.45
CA GLU A 391 -9.89 -32.18 -0.99
C GLU A 391 -8.58 -32.92 -1.34
N ASP A 392 -8.05 -32.75 -2.55
CA ASP A 392 -6.77 -33.33 -2.98
C ASP A 392 -5.58 -32.78 -2.16
N GLU A 393 -5.58 -31.47 -1.87
CA GLU A 393 -4.54 -30.84 -1.05
C GLU A 393 -4.64 -31.27 0.43
N GLN A 394 -5.84 -31.49 0.97
CA GLN A 394 -6.05 -32.03 2.32
C GLN A 394 -5.53 -33.47 2.45
N LEU A 395 -5.79 -34.31 1.44
CA LEU A 395 -5.27 -35.67 1.36
C LEU A 395 -3.73 -35.70 1.29
N ALA A 396 -3.12 -34.75 0.59
CA ALA A 396 -1.66 -34.64 0.48
C ALA A 396 -0.99 -34.05 1.73
N SER A 397 -1.66 -33.14 2.44
CA SER A 397 -1.07 -32.34 3.53
C SER A 397 -1.44 -32.79 4.96
N GLY A 398 -2.39 -33.71 5.12
CA GLY A 398 -2.74 -34.30 6.41
C GLY A 398 -3.70 -33.45 7.23
N ASN A 399 -4.88 -33.17 6.66
CA ASN A 399 -5.98 -32.42 7.30
C ASN A 399 -5.63 -30.96 7.66
N LEU A 400 -4.86 -30.26 6.82
CA LEU A 400 -4.79 -28.80 6.90
C LEU A 400 -6.20 -28.20 6.73
N THR A 401 -6.50 -27.13 7.47
CA THR A 401 -7.77 -26.38 7.35
C THR A 401 -7.59 -25.02 6.68
N THR A 402 -6.36 -24.49 6.67
CA THR A 402 -5.96 -23.22 6.05
C THR A 402 -4.44 -23.19 5.86
N TYR A 403 -3.95 -22.20 5.12
CA TYR A 403 -2.53 -22.02 4.82
C TYR A 403 -1.93 -20.89 5.65
N LYS A 404 -1.25 -21.28 6.73
CA LYS A 404 -0.61 -20.35 7.67
C LYS A 404 0.41 -19.46 6.99
N VAL A 405 0.47 -18.21 7.44
CA VAL A 405 1.39 -17.19 6.93
C VAL A 405 2.31 -16.74 8.04
N SER A 406 3.61 -16.95 7.83
CA SER A 406 4.70 -16.54 8.71
C SER A 406 5.39 -15.31 8.13
N VAL A 407 5.57 -14.23 8.90
CA VAL A 407 6.08 -12.93 8.40
C VAL A 407 7.23 -12.39 9.24
N THR A 408 8.45 -12.42 8.68
CA THR A 408 9.63 -11.80 9.31
C THR A 408 9.58 -10.27 9.19
N GLN A 409 9.62 -9.58 10.32
CA GLN A 409 9.24 -8.17 10.40
C GLN A 409 10.26 -7.21 9.78
N ASN A 410 11.55 -7.41 10.02
CA ASN A 410 12.61 -6.65 9.35
C ASN A 410 13.79 -7.56 8.94
N ALA A 411 14.62 -7.11 7.99
CA ALA A 411 15.69 -7.93 7.39
C ALA A 411 16.81 -8.36 8.36
N HIS A 412 16.86 -7.78 9.57
CA HIS A 412 17.89 -8.02 10.59
C HIS A 412 17.30 -8.58 11.89
N SER A 413 16.01 -8.93 11.89
CA SER A 413 15.26 -9.36 13.07
C SER A 413 14.90 -10.83 12.95
N THR A 414 15.02 -11.54 14.07
CA THR A 414 14.49 -12.90 14.25
C THR A 414 13.01 -12.90 14.69
N VAL A 415 12.37 -11.72 14.75
CA VAL A 415 10.96 -11.58 15.09
C VAL A 415 10.10 -11.87 13.86
N THR A 416 9.27 -12.88 14.01
CA THR A 416 8.31 -13.37 13.03
C THR A 416 6.93 -13.34 13.67
N ASP A 417 5.93 -12.89 12.91
CA ASP A 417 4.52 -12.99 13.27
C ASP A 417 3.85 -14.11 12.47
N GLU A 418 2.95 -14.85 13.12
CA GLU A 418 2.18 -15.95 12.51
C GLU A 418 0.72 -15.53 12.38
N PHE A 419 0.10 -15.87 11.25
CA PHE A 419 -1.31 -15.64 10.94
C PHE A 419 -1.93 -16.91 10.37
N ASP A 420 -3.22 -17.14 10.60
CA ASP A 420 -3.88 -18.37 10.13
C ASP A 420 -4.03 -18.40 8.60
N SER A 421 -4.23 -17.24 7.95
CA SER A 421 -4.22 -17.11 6.48
C SER A 421 -3.71 -15.75 6.00
N LEU A 422 -3.61 -15.58 4.67
CA LEU A 422 -3.37 -14.27 4.05
C LEU A 422 -4.51 -13.26 4.34
N ALA A 423 -5.76 -13.73 4.49
CA ALA A 423 -6.89 -12.86 4.81
C ALA A 423 -6.78 -12.29 6.23
N ASP A 424 -6.31 -13.10 7.18
CA ASP A 424 -6.05 -12.67 8.56
C ASP A 424 -4.86 -11.71 8.62
N TYR A 425 -3.78 -11.98 7.89
CA TYR A 425 -2.63 -11.07 7.80
C TYR A 425 -3.03 -9.69 7.24
N TRP A 426 -3.82 -9.65 6.16
CA TRP A 426 -4.35 -8.38 5.63
C TRP A 426 -5.20 -7.65 6.67
N SER A 427 -6.09 -8.38 7.36
CA SER A 427 -7.02 -7.80 8.33
C SER A 427 -6.29 -7.24 9.54
N GLU A 428 -5.39 -8.02 10.16
CA GLU A 428 -4.65 -7.59 11.35
C GLU A 428 -3.80 -6.36 11.07
N TRP A 429 -3.00 -6.38 10.00
CA TRP A 429 -2.07 -5.29 9.68
C TRP A 429 -2.83 -3.97 9.42
N ASN A 430 -3.92 -4.01 8.66
CA ASN A 430 -4.72 -2.82 8.36
C ASN A 430 -5.54 -2.36 9.57
N ARG A 431 -6.04 -3.28 10.41
CA ARG A 431 -6.73 -2.96 11.67
C ARG A 431 -5.80 -2.21 12.63
N MET A 432 -4.60 -2.75 12.83
CA MET A 432 -3.56 -2.11 13.63
C MET A 432 -3.30 -0.67 13.18
N TYR A 433 -3.18 -0.43 11.87
CA TYR A 433 -3.04 0.92 11.35
C TYR A 433 -4.32 1.77 11.46
N ARG A 434 -5.51 1.19 11.31
CA ARG A 434 -6.79 1.90 11.53
C ARG A 434 -6.94 2.39 12.96
N ASP A 435 -6.43 1.65 13.95
CA ASP A 435 -6.78 1.86 15.36
C ASP A 435 -5.74 2.67 16.17
N VAL A 436 -4.58 3.01 15.59
CA VAL A 436 -3.54 3.80 16.29
C VAL A 436 -3.95 5.25 16.61
N GLU A 437 -3.34 5.82 17.65
CA GLU A 437 -3.60 7.20 18.11
C GLU A 437 -2.76 8.28 17.41
N PHE A 438 -1.56 7.95 16.91
CA PHE A 438 -0.70 8.94 16.26
C PHE A 438 -1.24 9.39 14.88
N PRO A 439 -0.82 10.57 14.35
CA PRO A 439 -1.31 11.08 13.07
C PRO A 439 -0.91 10.20 11.89
N ARG A 440 -1.82 9.97 10.95
CA ARG A 440 -1.62 9.21 9.71
C ARG A 440 -2.63 9.64 8.68
N LEU A 441 -2.41 9.26 7.44
CA LEU A 441 -3.46 9.08 6.45
C LEU A 441 -3.51 7.60 6.07
N ILE A 442 -4.70 7.05 5.83
CA ILE A 442 -4.85 5.74 5.17
C ILE A 442 -5.60 5.96 3.87
N VAL A 443 -5.01 5.51 2.77
CA VAL A 443 -5.47 5.74 1.39
C VAL A 443 -5.53 4.40 0.67
N ARG A 444 -6.53 4.19 -0.19
CA ARG A 444 -6.58 3.00 -1.06
C ARG A 444 -5.61 3.15 -2.22
N PHE A 445 -4.90 2.08 -2.55
CA PHE A 445 -4.06 2.01 -3.75
C PHE A 445 -4.85 2.36 -5.02
N GLU A 446 -6.10 1.92 -5.08
CA GLU A 446 -7.02 2.19 -6.19
C GLU A 446 -7.30 3.71 -6.34
N ASP A 447 -7.44 4.43 -5.21
CA ASP A 447 -7.62 5.89 -5.22
C ASP A 447 -6.38 6.64 -5.73
N THR A 448 -5.18 6.10 -5.52
CA THR A 448 -3.94 6.67 -6.09
C THR A 448 -3.85 6.54 -7.61
N ILE A 449 -4.75 5.78 -8.23
CA ILE A 449 -4.85 5.62 -9.68
C ILE A 449 -6.00 6.48 -10.22
N PHE A 450 -7.22 6.26 -9.71
CA PHE A 450 -8.45 6.86 -10.28
C PHE A 450 -8.76 8.26 -9.74
N HIS A 451 -8.23 8.61 -8.56
CA HIS A 451 -8.47 9.89 -7.89
C HIS A 451 -7.17 10.56 -7.44
N ALA A 452 -6.09 10.32 -8.20
CA ALA A 452 -4.70 10.63 -7.81
C ALA A 452 -4.48 12.10 -7.40
N GLU A 453 -5.10 13.04 -8.13
CA GLU A 453 -5.05 14.47 -7.81
C GLU A 453 -5.72 14.80 -6.46
N ALA A 454 -6.92 14.27 -6.21
CA ALA A 454 -7.65 14.49 -4.97
C ALA A 454 -6.94 13.85 -3.75
N VAL A 455 -6.29 12.70 -3.96
CA VAL A 455 -5.41 12.07 -2.97
C VAL A 455 -4.21 12.95 -2.64
N MET A 456 -3.46 13.45 -3.64
CA MET A 456 -2.32 14.32 -3.38
C MET A 456 -2.73 15.67 -2.76
N ASP A 457 -3.88 16.23 -3.14
CA ASP A 457 -4.44 17.41 -2.48
C ASP A 457 -4.74 17.15 -0.99
N ALA A 458 -5.29 15.98 -0.64
CA ALA A 458 -5.53 15.62 0.75
C ALA A 458 -4.21 15.45 1.54
N ILE A 459 -3.20 14.80 0.96
CA ILE A 459 -1.86 14.63 1.56
C ILE A 459 -1.19 16.00 1.76
N ALA A 460 -1.20 16.85 0.74
CA ALA A 460 -0.60 18.19 0.78
C ALA A 460 -1.27 19.07 1.85
N ARG A 461 -2.62 19.15 1.85
CA ARG A 461 -3.39 19.85 2.89
C ARG A 461 -3.13 19.29 4.28
N CYS A 462 -3.03 17.96 4.41
CA CYS A 462 -2.79 17.33 5.70
C CYS A 462 -1.44 17.74 6.28
N ALA A 463 -0.39 17.61 5.48
CA ALA A 463 0.97 17.94 5.87
C ALA A 463 1.24 19.44 6.02
N GLY A 464 0.44 20.30 5.38
CA GLY A 464 0.68 21.74 5.34
C GLY A 464 1.71 22.15 4.29
N VAL A 465 1.83 21.38 3.19
CA VAL A 465 2.71 21.69 2.06
C VAL A 465 1.91 22.08 0.83
N GLU A 466 2.55 22.77 -0.11
CA GLU A 466 1.98 22.98 -1.43
C GLU A 466 2.13 21.75 -2.34
N ARG A 467 1.23 21.64 -3.32
CA ARG A 467 1.30 20.66 -4.40
C ARG A 467 1.58 21.37 -5.73
N ALA A 468 2.36 20.72 -6.60
CA ALA A 468 2.51 21.05 -8.01
C ALA A 468 1.13 21.18 -8.68
N LYS A 469 0.96 22.25 -9.47
CA LYS A 469 -0.24 22.54 -10.26
C LYS A 469 0.18 22.84 -11.71
N PRO A 470 -0.35 22.14 -12.73
CA PRO A 470 -1.28 21.01 -12.65
C PRO A 470 -0.69 19.78 -11.95
N TYR A 471 -1.54 18.80 -11.62
CA TYR A 471 -1.09 17.49 -11.16
C TYR A 471 -0.19 16.81 -12.20
N ARG A 472 0.84 16.08 -11.75
CA ARG A 472 1.73 15.30 -12.60
C ARG A 472 1.58 13.82 -12.25
N TYR A 473 1.09 13.02 -13.20
CA TYR A 473 1.01 11.56 -13.02
C TYR A 473 2.40 10.92 -13.16
N TYR A 474 2.77 10.06 -12.22
CA TYR A 474 3.92 9.17 -12.41
C TYR A 474 3.48 7.96 -13.26
N VAL A 475 3.84 7.97 -14.54
CA VAL A 475 3.39 6.97 -15.53
C VAL A 475 4.23 5.69 -15.58
N GLU A 476 5.49 5.79 -15.14
CA GLU A 476 6.50 4.74 -15.26
C GLU A 476 6.31 3.55 -14.30
N GLN A 477 7.06 2.47 -14.53
CA GLN A 477 7.10 1.36 -13.58
C GLN A 477 7.83 1.77 -12.30
N ALA A 478 7.14 1.78 -11.16
CA ALA A 478 7.71 2.16 -9.86
C ALA A 478 8.76 1.18 -9.28
N LYS A 479 9.13 0.15 -10.03
CA LYS A 479 10.21 -0.81 -9.77
C LYS A 479 10.83 -1.23 -11.10
N SER A 480 12.15 -1.31 -11.14
CA SER A 480 12.92 -1.77 -12.30
C SER A 480 12.94 -3.30 -12.49
N HIS A 481 12.49 -4.05 -11.47
CA HIS A 481 12.59 -5.50 -11.42
C HIS A 481 11.22 -6.17 -11.24
N GLY A 482 11.04 -7.32 -11.91
CA GLY A 482 9.80 -8.08 -11.93
C GLY A 482 8.76 -7.56 -12.94
N LEU A 483 7.64 -8.28 -13.07
CA LEU A 483 6.54 -7.90 -13.96
C LEU A 483 5.65 -6.82 -13.32
N SER A 484 6.22 -5.62 -13.13
CA SER A 484 5.48 -4.46 -12.61
C SER A 484 4.54 -3.89 -13.67
N SER A 485 3.34 -3.47 -13.24
CA SER A 485 2.42 -2.73 -14.11
C SER A 485 2.87 -1.26 -14.16
N ASN A 486 2.92 -0.67 -15.37
CA ASN A 486 2.96 0.79 -15.52
C ASN A 486 1.56 1.39 -15.26
N PHE A 487 1.44 2.72 -15.29
CA PHE A 487 0.18 3.41 -14.94
C PHE A 487 -0.99 3.03 -15.86
N VAL A 488 -0.78 2.95 -17.18
CA VAL A 488 -1.82 2.56 -18.15
C VAL A 488 -2.31 1.13 -17.89
N THR A 489 -1.38 0.19 -17.67
CA THR A 489 -1.71 -1.19 -17.30
C THR A 489 -2.45 -1.26 -15.97
N ALA A 490 -2.14 -0.37 -15.02
CA ALA A 490 -2.84 -0.28 -13.74
C ALA A 490 -4.29 0.20 -13.91
N LEU A 491 -4.54 1.27 -14.68
CA LEU A 491 -5.90 1.74 -15.00
C LEU A 491 -6.76 0.61 -15.58
N ALA A 492 -6.27 -0.06 -16.62
CA ALA A 492 -6.96 -1.18 -17.26
C ALA A 492 -7.24 -2.35 -16.28
N LYS A 493 -6.23 -2.75 -15.51
CA LYS A 493 -6.27 -3.95 -14.66
C LYS A 493 -7.10 -3.80 -13.39
N TYR A 494 -7.10 -2.61 -12.78
CA TYR A 494 -7.70 -2.41 -11.44
C TYR A 494 -9.15 -1.96 -11.50
N GLY A 495 -9.58 -1.30 -12.59
CA GLY A 495 -10.90 -0.67 -12.71
C GLY A 495 -12.04 -1.58 -13.19
N THR A 496 -11.81 -2.88 -13.34
CA THR A 496 -12.86 -3.88 -13.65
C THR A 496 -12.91 -4.96 -12.56
N SER A 497 -14.00 -5.71 -12.47
CA SER A 497 -14.08 -6.90 -11.60
C SER A 497 -13.36 -8.12 -12.20
N GLN A 498 -13.08 -8.11 -13.50
CA GLN A 498 -12.28 -9.14 -14.17
C GLN A 498 -10.88 -9.23 -13.54
N GLY A 499 -10.36 -10.45 -13.36
CA GLY A 499 -9.05 -10.65 -12.74
C GLY A 499 -9.04 -10.53 -11.21
N ARG A 500 -10.15 -10.16 -10.55
CA ARG A 500 -10.18 -9.91 -9.11
C ARG A 500 -10.07 -11.19 -8.28
N PHE A 501 -10.72 -12.27 -8.73
CA PHE A 501 -10.86 -13.52 -7.97
C PHE A 501 -10.14 -14.75 -8.57
N ASP A 502 -9.56 -14.68 -9.77
CA ASP A 502 -8.93 -15.88 -10.39
C ASP A 502 -7.80 -16.45 -9.51
N GLY A 503 -7.73 -17.78 -9.45
CA GLY A 503 -6.88 -18.53 -8.52
C GLY A 503 -7.52 -18.84 -7.17
N MET A 504 -8.72 -18.30 -6.89
CA MET A 504 -9.52 -18.62 -5.70
C MET A 504 -10.64 -19.62 -6.02
N THR A 505 -10.81 -20.61 -5.14
CA THR A 505 -11.94 -21.54 -5.17
C THR A 505 -13.20 -20.93 -4.54
N PRO A 506 -14.40 -21.52 -4.74
CA PRO A 506 -15.59 -21.13 -3.98
C PRO A 506 -15.40 -21.24 -2.46
N ALA A 507 -14.56 -22.18 -2.01
CA ALA A 507 -14.22 -22.37 -0.61
C ALA A 507 -13.35 -21.23 -0.07
N ASP A 508 -12.34 -20.77 -0.82
CA ASP A 508 -11.57 -19.56 -0.48
C ASP A 508 -12.47 -18.33 -0.35
N LEU A 509 -13.43 -18.18 -1.27
CA LEU A 509 -14.30 -17.00 -1.33
C LEU A 509 -15.32 -16.99 -0.20
N ALA A 510 -15.74 -18.17 0.27
CA ALA A 510 -16.50 -18.34 1.51
C ALA A 510 -15.62 -18.05 2.75
N TYR A 511 -14.40 -18.60 2.81
CA TYR A 511 -13.46 -18.37 3.91
C TYR A 511 -13.07 -16.90 4.06
N ALA A 512 -12.73 -16.22 2.96
CA ALA A 512 -12.44 -14.80 2.93
C ALA A 512 -13.63 -13.95 3.41
N ARG A 513 -14.88 -14.41 3.22
CA ARG A 513 -16.06 -13.70 3.70
C ARG A 513 -16.17 -13.69 5.23
N THR A 514 -15.62 -14.70 5.92
CA THR A 514 -15.65 -14.79 7.38
C THR A 514 -14.36 -14.31 8.06
N HIS A 515 -13.22 -14.31 7.36
CA HIS A 515 -11.90 -13.97 7.92
C HIS A 515 -11.37 -12.59 7.50
N LEU A 516 -11.88 -11.97 6.42
CA LEU A 516 -11.62 -10.55 6.17
C LEU A 516 -12.47 -9.70 7.13
N ASP A 517 -11.82 -8.86 7.93
CA ASP A 517 -12.48 -7.95 8.90
C ASP A 517 -13.59 -7.14 8.21
N PRO A 518 -14.88 -7.36 8.57
CA PRO A 518 -16.00 -6.75 7.87
C PRO A 518 -16.09 -5.24 8.11
N ALA A 519 -15.53 -4.73 9.22
CA ALA A 519 -15.44 -3.30 9.46
C ALA A 519 -14.40 -2.68 8.52
N LEU A 520 -13.23 -3.30 8.31
CA LEU A 520 -12.26 -2.83 7.31
C LEU A 520 -12.80 -2.88 5.88
N MET A 521 -13.46 -3.98 5.51
CA MET A 521 -14.10 -4.12 4.19
C MET A 521 -15.11 -2.99 3.94
N ASN A 522 -15.97 -2.70 4.93
CA ASN A 522 -16.91 -1.59 4.87
C ASN A 522 -16.22 -0.21 4.86
N THR A 523 -15.25 0.02 5.75
CA THR A 523 -14.51 1.29 5.87
C THR A 523 -13.80 1.67 4.57
N PHE A 524 -13.25 0.72 3.82
CA PHE A 524 -12.57 0.97 2.55
C PHE A 524 -13.45 0.71 1.31
N GLY A 525 -14.75 0.46 1.49
CA GLY A 525 -15.69 0.21 0.40
C GLY A 525 -15.41 -1.06 -0.42
N TYR A 526 -14.60 -2.00 0.08
CA TYR A 526 -14.27 -3.21 -0.65
C TYR A 526 -15.40 -4.24 -0.54
N GLN A 527 -15.87 -4.74 -1.68
CA GLN A 527 -17.00 -5.66 -1.75
C GLN A 527 -16.56 -7.13 -1.76
N TYR A 528 -17.29 -7.99 -1.04
CA TYR A 528 -17.18 -9.46 -1.18
C TYR A 528 -17.74 -9.95 -2.53
N GLN A 529 -17.26 -11.10 -3.02
CA GLN A 529 -17.86 -11.75 -4.18
C GLN A 529 -19.36 -12.02 -3.98
N GLY A 530 -20.17 -11.81 -5.02
CA GLY A 530 -21.61 -12.07 -5.03
C GLY A 530 -22.48 -10.93 -4.49
N ARG A 531 -21.88 -9.81 -4.01
CA ARG A 531 -22.62 -8.57 -3.70
C ARG A 531 -22.78 -7.60 -4.87
N TYR A 532 -22.32 -7.98 -6.07
CA TYR A 532 -22.75 -7.37 -7.31
C TYR A 532 -24.22 -7.72 -7.58
N THR A 533 -25.13 -7.02 -6.91
CA THR A 533 -26.31 -6.55 -7.62
C THR A 533 -25.77 -5.60 -8.68
N ALA A 534 -25.58 -6.10 -9.90
CA ALA A 534 -25.38 -5.22 -11.06
C ALA A 534 -26.45 -4.13 -10.97
N PRO A 535 -26.12 -2.84 -11.22
CA PRO A 535 -27.12 -1.79 -11.27
C PRO A 535 -28.28 -2.33 -12.11
N GLN A 536 -29.47 -2.42 -11.51
CA GLN A 536 -30.67 -2.74 -12.26
C GLN A 536 -30.80 -1.60 -13.24
N VAL A 537 -30.30 -1.81 -14.47
CA VAL A 537 -30.50 -0.91 -15.59
C VAL A 537 -32.00 -0.92 -15.78
N SER A 538 -32.65 0.05 -15.15
CA SER A 538 -34.05 0.34 -15.37
C SER A 538 -34.12 0.70 -16.84
N LEU A 539 -34.48 -0.29 -17.66
CA LEU A 539 -34.85 -0.09 -19.04
C LEU A 539 -35.87 1.03 -19.02
N ALA A 540 -35.41 2.23 -19.39
CA ALA A 540 -36.26 3.38 -19.48
C ALA A 540 -37.35 2.98 -20.46
N LYS A 541 -38.59 2.89 -19.97
CA LYS A 541 -39.72 2.61 -20.85
C LYS A 541 -39.78 3.78 -21.82
N GLU A 542 -39.34 3.55 -23.05
CA GLU A 542 -39.67 4.41 -24.17
C GLU A 542 -41.21 4.56 -24.19
N SER A 543 -41.65 5.81 -24.13
CA SER A 543 -43.05 6.21 -23.96
C SER A 543 -43.49 7.11 -25.10
#